data_AF-Q5L693-F1
#
_entry.id   AF-Q5L693-F1
#
_cell.length_a   1.000
_cell.length_b   1.000
_cell.length_c   1.000
_cell.angle_alpha   90.00
_cell.angle_beta   90.00
_cell.angle_gamma   90.00
#
_symmetry.space_group_name_H-M   'P 1'
#
loop_
_entity.id
_entity.type
_entity.pdbx_description
1 polymer ?
#
loop_
_entity_poly.entity_id
_entity_poly.type
_entity_poly.pdbx_seq_one_letter_code
_entity_poly.pdbx_strand_id
1 'polypeptide(L)'
;MACIFSLAAAIILSSMIFAIAYPSAVFIIVLSLAVSLMILCCLLDFINTKTSSMPPVQQSSFNCGDLLTKDYPYQPITVQSVVTEPTVITEPAIVKEPTLPPTYDELLDTLWTEARWRDLPDQIRPLPDSIQQAVWRLNRHPDIILISTVGDVTLPRTTSKCTLMMVNPTNTAMTREDVFWGRYTFYKTVGGDCWNQAKQTATKNSYLAPGTCSKKCRWETIDESRNPPNTGLPFWFSHVYNPPSPECYTPLQSFEICKETYIQCFEEAILGENPATMVQIPLLFSESIRRDPYDGDFPFDHPYLKAAKAARVVALQEFSERHPNTSLTVVVVRKEGMPIEHSYERTDN
;
A
#
# COMPACT_ATOMS: atom_id res chain seq x y z
N MET A 1 -35.66 11.61 11.91
CA MET A 1 -36.88 11.29 11.13
C MET A 1 -38.03 12.27 11.39
N ALA A 2 -38.54 12.42 12.64
CA ALA A 2 -39.71 13.28 12.92
C ALA A 2 -39.56 14.75 12.47
N CYS A 3 -38.42 15.40 12.72
CA CYS A 3 -38.21 16.79 12.32
C CYS A 3 -38.14 16.99 10.79
N ILE A 4 -37.76 15.96 10.04
CA ILE A 4 -37.61 16.02 8.58
C ILE A 4 -38.98 15.90 7.91
N PHE A 5 -39.85 15.00 8.42
CA PHE A 5 -41.23 14.90 7.96
C PHE A 5 -42.04 16.18 8.25
N SER A 6 -41.80 16.84 9.39
CA SER A 6 -42.44 18.12 9.71
C SER A 6 -42.00 19.24 8.77
N LEU A 7 -40.71 19.28 8.39
CA LEU A 7 -40.20 20.27 7.44
C LEU A 7 -40.74 20.02 6.02
N ALA A 8 -40.80 18.76 5.59
CA ALA A 8 -41.38 18.39 4.29
C ALA A 8 -42.87 18.76 4.20
N ALA A 9 -43.64 18.48 5.26
CA ALA A 9 -45.05 18.86 5.32
C ALA A 9 -45.25 20.39 5.28
N ALA A 10 -44.40 21.16 5.99
CA ALA A 10 -44.46 22.62 5.98
C ALA A 10 -44.14 23.21 4.58
N ILE A 11 -43.16 22.63 3.88
CA ILE A 11 -42.79 23.04 2.51
C ILE A 11 -43.93 22.70 1.52
N ILE A 12 -44.54 21.52 1.63
CA ILE A 12 -45.68 21.12 0.80
C ILE A 12 -46.90 22.02 1.04
N LEU A 13 -47.22 22.34 2.29
CA LEU A 13 -48.36 23.20 2.62
C LEU A 13 -48.13 24.64 2.14
N SER A 14 -46.93 25.19 2.37
CA SER A 14 -46.55 26.54 1.92
C SER A 14 -46.60 26.66 0.39
N SER A 15 -46.15 25.62 -0.31
CA SER A 15 -46.13 25.62 -1.76
C SER A 15 -47.49 25.46 -2.43
N MET A 16 -48.45 24.76 -1.81
CA MET A 16 -49.84 24.76 -2.28
C MET A 16 -50.45 26.17 -2.23
N ILE A 17 -50.11 26.97 -1.21
CA ILE A 17 -50.56 28.36 -1.08
C ILE A 17 -49.96 29.23 -2.20
N PHE A 18 -48.67 29.07 -2.50
CA PHE A 18 -48.00 29.83 -3.57
C PHE A 18 -48.44 29.40 -4.99
N ALA A 19 -48.79 28.13 -5.21
CA ALA A 19 -49.27 27.62 -6.50
C ALA A 19 -50.64 28.20 -6.89
N ILE A 20 -51.48 28.57 -5.92
CA ILE A 20 -52.77 29.24 -6.16
C ILE A 20 -52.54 30.70 -6.60
N ALA A 21 -51.46 31.34 -6.17
CA ALA A 21 -51.19 32.75 -6.44
C ALA A 21 -50.43 33.00 -7.76
N TYR A 22 -49.55 32.09 -8.21
CA TYR A 22 -48.70 32.28 -9.40
C TYR A 22 -48.53 30.97 -10.21
N PRO A 23 -49.39 30.69 -11.21
CA PRO A 23 -49.65 29.33 -11.68
C PRO A 23 -48.61 28.70 -12.63
N SER A 24 -47.62 29.41 -13.18
CA SER A 24 -46.80 28.84 -14.27
C SER A 24 -45.31 28.62 -13.99
N ALA A 25 -44.68 29.36 -13.09
CA ALA A 25 -43.23 29.22 -12.82
C ALA A 25 -42.91 28.66 -11.43
N VAL A 26 -43.68 29.07 -10.41
CA VAL A 26 -43.44 28.68 -9.01
C VAL A 26 -43.75 27.20 -8.78
N PHE A 27 -44.78 26.67 -9.45
CA PHE A 27 -45.15 25.26 -9.35
C PHE A 27 -44.03 24.32 -9.81
N ILE A 28 -43.33 24.66 -10.91
CA ILE A 28 -42.24 23.84 -11.45
C ILE A 28 -41.03 23.86 -10.50
N ILE A 29 -40.68 25.03 -9.95
CA ILE A 29 -39.55 25.19 -9.03
C ILE A 29 -39.80 24.43 -7.72
N VAL A 30 -41.03 24.50 -7.19
CA VAL A 30 -41.40 23.73 -5.99
C VAL A 30 -41.34 22.24 -6.27
N LEU A 31 -41.90 21.79 -7.40
CA LEU A 31 -41.93 20.37 -7.73
C LEU A 31 -40.50 19.83 -7.91
N SER A 32 -39.60 20.61 -8.52
CA SER A 32 -38.19 20.21 -8.65
C SER A 32 -37.50 20.13 -7.29
N LEU A 33 -37.73 21.10 -6.39
CA LEU A 33 -37.18 21.11 -5.04
C LEU A 33 -37.67 19.92 -4.20
N ALA A 34 -38.95 19.58 -4.29
CA ALA A 34 -39.53 18.43 -3.59
C ALA A 34 -38.92 17.11 -4.09
N VAL A 35 -38.73 16.97 -5.42
CA VAL A 35 -38.09 15.78 -6.01
C VAL A 35 -36.62 15.69 -5.60
N SER A 36 -35.86 16.80 -5.61
CA SER A 36 -34.47 16.82 -5.14
C SER A 36 -34.34 16.45 -3.67
N LEU A 37 -35.24 16.93 -2.80
CA LEU A 37 -35.28 16.58 -1.39
C LEU A 37 -35.61 15.11 -1.17
N MET A 38 -36.56 14.55 -1.93
CA MET A 38 -36.86 13.12 -1.89
C MET A 38 -35.66 12.26 -2.29
N ILE A 39 -34.95 12.62 -3.37
CA ILE A 39 -33.73 11.92 -3.80
C ILE A 39 -32.65 12.00 -2.71
N LEU A 40 -32.45 13.17 -2.10
CA LEU A 40 -31.48 13.35 -1.03
C LEU A 40 -31.84 12.51 0.21
N CYS A 41 -33.13 12.43 0.58
CA CYS A 41 -33.61 11.57 1.66
C CYS A 41 -33.37 10.09 1.35
N CYS A 42 -33.68 9.62 0.14
CA CYS A 42 -33.40 8.25 -0.27
C CYS A 42 -31.90 7.92 -0.25
N LEU A 43 -31.04 8.87 -0.63
CA LEU A 43 -29.59 8.71 -0.56
C LEU A 43 -29.09 8.66 0.89
N LEU A 44 -29.64 9.49 1.78
CA LEU A 44 -29.31 9.47 3.21
C LEU A 44 -29.78 8.18 3.89
N ASP A 45 -30.95 7.66 3.55
CA ASP A 45 -31.44 6.37 4.03
C ASP A 45 -30.60 5.21 3.48
N PHE A 46 -30.17 5.28 2.21
CA PHE A 46 -29.23 4.30 1.63
C PHE A 46 -27.87 4.31 2.34
N ILE A 47 -27.35 5.49 2.69
CA ILE A 47 -26.12 5.62 3.46
C ILE A 47 -26.32 5.05 4.87
N ASN A 48 -27.39 5.41 5.58
CA ASN A 48 -27.65 4.96 6.96
C ASN A 48 -27.93 3.45 7.06
N THR A 49 -28.61 2.86 6.08
CA THR A 49 -28.85 1.42 6.01
C THR A 49 -27.56 0.65 5.75
N LYS A 50 -26.64 1.20 4.95
CA LYS A 50 -25.29 0.62 4.78
C LYS A 50 -24.45 0.66 6.06
N THR A 51 -24.59 1.71 6.87
CA THR A 51 -23.87 1.82 8.16
C THR A 51 -24.43 0.87 9.24
N SER A 52 -25.71 0.48 9.14
CA SER A 52 -26.37 -0.38 10.13
C SER A 52 -26.44 -1.86 9.74
N SER A 53 -26.05 -2.23 8.52
CA SER A 53 -25.95 -3.63 8.06
C SER A 53 -24.54 -4.20 8.05
N MET A 54 -23.54 -3.51 8.61
CA MET A 54 -22.27 -4.16 8.90
C MET A 54 -22.49 -5.06 10.13
N PRO A 55 -22.36 -6.40 10.01
CA PRO A 55 -22.32 -7.23 11.20
C PRO A 55 -21.15 -6.77 12.08
N PRO A 56 -21.25 -6.86 13.41
CA PRO A 56 -20.06 -6.73 14.24
C PRO A 56 -19.10 -7.82 13.79
N VAL A 57 -18.03 -7.41 13.09
CA VAL A 57 -16.97 -8.32 12.68
C VAL A 57 -16.39 -8.84 13.99
N GLN A 58 -16.55 -10.15 14.21
CA GLN A 58 -15.85 -10.86 15.27
C GLN A 58 -14.37 -10.45 15.18
N GLN A 59 -13.85 -9.80 16.23
CA GLN A 59 -12.43 -9.86 16.52
C GLN A 59 -12.13 -11.35 16.67
N SER A 60 -11.73 -12.00 15.57
CA SER A 60 -11.12 -13.32 15.67
C SER A 60 -9.92 -13.10 16.57
N SER A 61 -9.94 -13.70 17.76
CA SER A 61 -8.79 -13.75 18.65
C SER A 61 -7.68 -14.47 17.91
N PHE A 62 -6.88 -13.71 17.15
CA PHE A 62 -5.82 -14.25 16.33
C PHE A 62 -4.74 -14.74 17.30
N ASN A 63 -4.53 -16.05 17.36
CA ASN A 63 -3.58 -16.63 18.29
C ASN A 63 -2.16 -16.43 17.74
N CYS A 64 -1.39 -15.51 18.35
CA CYS A 64 0.01 -15.28 17.94
C CYS A 64 0.87 -16.55 17.97
N GLY A 65 0.50 -17.57 18.76
CA GLY A 65 1.17 -18.86 18.78
C GLY A 65 1.06 -19.65 17.47
N ASP A 66 -0.01 -19.49 16.68
CA ASP A 66 -0.14 -20.22 15.41
C ASP A 66 0.74 -19.59 14.30
N LEU A 67 1.03 -18.29 14.39
CA LEU A 67 1.99 -17.60 13.50
C LEU A 67 3.46 -17.89 13.83
N LEU A 68 3.77 -18.12 15.11
CA LEU A 68 5.16 -18.18 15.59
C LEU A 68 5.64 -19.58 15.98
N THR A 69 4.75 -20.54 16.28
CA THR A 69 5.16 -21.77 16.97
C THR A 69 4.65 -23.11 16.43
N LYS A 70 3.78 -23.21 15.40
CA LYS A 70 3.37 -24.55 14.91
C LYS A 70 3.32 -24.83 13.40
N ASP A 71 3.01 -23.86 12.53
CA ASP A 71 2.83 -24.19 11.09
C ASP A 71 3.85 -23.55 10.14
N TYR A 72 4.54 -22.45 10.53
CA TYR A 72 5.38 -21.68 9.62
C TYR A 72 6.62 -21.09 10.32
N PRO A 73 7.71 -21.86 10.52
CA PRO A 73 8.90 -21.35 11.20
C PRO A 73 9.56 -20.25 10.36
N TYR A 74 9.51 -19.02 10.86
CA TYR A 74 10.42 -17.95 10.44
C TYR A 74 11.81 -18.30 10.98
N GLN A 75 12.75 -18.61 10.09
CA GLN A 75 14.16 -18.65 10.42
C GLN A 75 14.85 -17.48 9.72
N PRO A 76 15.46 -16.53 10.47
CA PRO A 76 16.26 -15.49 9.86
C PRO A 76 17.42 -16.14 9.11
N ILE A 77 17.55 -15.85 7.81
CA ILE A 77 18.68 -16.33 7.01
C ILE A 77 19.93 -15.62 7.51
N THR A 78 20.80 -16.36 8.22
CA THR A 78 22.14 -15.90 8.57
C THR A 78 23.01 -16.00 7.31
N VAL A 79 23.28 -14.87 6.67
CA VAL A 79 24.17 -14.82 5.50
C VAL A 79 25.60 -15.05 5.97
N GLN A 80 26.10 -16.29 5.85
CA GLN A 80 27.54 -16.56 5.94
C GLN A 80 28.23 -16.00 4.71
N SER A 81 28.81 -14.81 4.85
CA SER A 81 29.76 -14.24 3.89
C SER A 81 31.03 -15.10 3.87
N VAL A 82 31.09 -16.08 2.97
CA VAL A 82 32.33 -16.81 2.68
C VAL A 82 33.19 -15.95 1.76
N VAL A 83 34.04 -15.12 2.38
CA VAL A 83 35.19 -14.51 1.70
C VAL A 83 36.37 -15.46 1.90
N THR A 84 36.79 -16.13 0.83
CA THR A 84 37.97 -16.99 0.82
C THR A 84 39.18 -16.17 0.36
N GLU A 85 40.14 -15.94 1.26
CA GLU A 85 41.62 -15.79 1.10
C GLU A 85 42.23 -14.73 2.05
N PRO A 86 43.53 -14.81 2.44
CA PRO A 86 44.07 -15.75 3.42
C PRO A 86 44.62 -15.04 4.69
N THR A 87 44.51 -15.74 5.82
CA THR A 87 45.39 -15.70 7.00
C THR A 87 45.84 -14.34 7.58
N VAL A 88 45.13 -13.84 8.59
CA VAL A 88 45.73 -13.38 9.87
C VAL A 88 44.76 -13.78 10.99
N ILE A 89 45.21 -14.66 11.89
CA ILE A 89 44.42 -15.06 13.08
C ILE A 89 44.35 -13.84 13.99
N THR A 90 43.25 -13.11 13.91
CA THR A 90 42.83 -12.14 14.92
C THR A 90 41.53 -12.68 15.49
N GLU A 91 41.41 -12.73 16.82
CA GLU A 91 40.25 -13.26 17.53
C GLU A 91 38.93 -12.76 16.91
N PRO A 92 37.91 -13.61 16.73
CA PRO A 92 36.65 -13.18 16.17
C PRO A 92 35.98 -12.22 17.16
N ALA A 93 35.94 -10.94 16.80
CA ALA A 93 35.07 -9.98 17.47
C ALA A 93 33.64 -10.53 17.38
N ILE A 94 33.03 -10.81 18.53
CA ILE A 94 31.62 -11.17 18.62
C ILE A 94 30.84 -9.95 18.14
N VAL A 95 30.43 -9.96 16.86
CA VAL A 95 29.53 -8.97 16.29
C VAL A 95 28.20 -9.17 17.00
N LYS A 96 27.92 -8.31 17.99
CA LYS A 96 26.66 -8.36 18.74
C LYS A 96 25.52 -8.04 17.77
N GLU A 97 24.57 -8.97 17.65
CA GLU A 97 23.39 -8.73 16.82
C GLU A 97 22.66 -7.45 17.26
N PRO A 98 22.15 -6.64 16.32
CA PRO A 98 21.44 -5.41 16.64
C PRO A 98 20.20 -5.71 17.50
N THR A 99 20.04 -4.97 18.60
CA THR A 99 18.86 -5.07 19.46
C THR A 99 17.72 -4.13 19.04
N LEU A 100 17.98 -3.23 18.10
CA LEU A 100 17.01 -2.24 17.59
C LEU A 100 17.13 -2.13 16.06
N PRO A 101 16.03 -1.84 15.34
CA PRO A 101 16.07 -1.48 13.93
C PRO A 101 16.96 -0.24 13.68
N PRO A 102 17.56 -0.13 12.48
CA PRO A 102 18.24 1.10 12.08
C PRO A 102 17.25 2.28 11.96
N THR A 103 17.76 3.49 12.18
CA THR A 103 16.95 4.71 12.13
C THR A 103 16.68 5.11 10.67
N TYR A 104 15.42 5.31 10.32
CA TYR A 104 15.01 5.63 8.95
C TYR A 104 15.60 6.95 8.43
N ASP A 105 15.55 8.01 9.23
CA ASP A 105 16.01 9.34 8.80
C ASP A 105 17.53 9.34 8.55
N GLU A 106 18.30 8.67 9.41
CA GLU A 106 19.74 8.48 9.22
C GLU A 106 20.06 7.73 7.91
N LEU A 107 19.28 6.69 7.58
CA LEU A 107 19.47 5.94 6.34
C LEU A 107 19.17 6.78 5.09
N LEU A 108 18.08 7.57 5.12
CA LEU A 108 17.76 8.47 4.00
C LEU A 108 18.81 9.57 3.84
N ASP A 109 19.21 10.23 4.92
CA ASP A 109 20.14 11.36 4.89
C ASP A 109 21.55 10.98 4.44
N THR A 110 21.97 9.73 4.71
CA THR A 110 23.34 9.28 4.40
C THR A 110 23.44 8.55 3.07
N LEU A 111 22.43 7.79 2.68
CA LEU A 111 22.51 6.87 1.54
C LEU A 111 21.73 7.35 0.32
N TRP A 112 20.82 8.31 0.49
CA TRP A 112 19.92 8.76 -0.56
C TRP A 112 20.06 10.26 -0.81
N THR A 113 19.80 10.66 -2.05
CA THR A 113 19.73 12.06 -2.44
C THR A 113 18.34 12.34 -2.98
N GLU A 114 17.71 13.40 -2.49
CA GLU A 114 16.43 13.86 -3.03
C GLU A 114 16.58 14.23 -4.52
N ALA A 115 15.62 13.81 -5.34
CA ALA A 115 15.65 14.03 -6.77
C ALA A 115 14.41 14.77 -7.26
N ARG A 116 14.56 15.52 -8.35
CA ARG A 116 13.45 16.23 -8.98
C ARG A 116 12.78 15.33 -9.99
N TRP A 117 11.45 15.37 -10.04
CA TRP A 117 10.63 14.64 -11.02
C TRP A 117 11.11 14.76 -12.46
N ARG A 118 11.52 15.97 -12.87
CA ARG A 118 11.97 16.24 -14.23
C ARG A 118 13.24 15.45 -14.62
N ASP A 119 14.04 15.07 -13.63
CA ASP A 119 15.32 14.38 -13.80
C ASP A 119 15.17 12.85 -13.72
N LEU A 120 13.93 12.34 -13.55
CA LEU A 120 13.65 10.90 -13.54
C LEU A 120 13.60 10.30 -14.95
N PRO A 121 14.07 9.05 -15.11
CA PRO A 121 14.03 8.32 -16.37
C PRO A 121 12.58 7.97 -16.76
N ASP A 122 12.41 7.37 -17.95
CA ASP A 122 11.16 6.76 -18.41
C ASP A 122 9.91 7.64 -18.32
N GLN A 123 10.10 8.96 -18.35
CA GLN A 123 9.03 9.94 -18.24
C GLN A 123 8.18 9.74 -16.97
N ILE A 124 8.80 9.28 -15.88
CA ILE A 124 8.14 9.09 -14.59
C ILE A 124 7.67 10.45 -14.06
N ARG A 125 6.35 10.63 -13.91
CA ARG A 125 5.73 11.88 -13.45
C ARG A 125 4.61 11.59 -12.44
N PRO A 126 4.36 12.52 -11.50
CA PRO A 126 3.27 12.37 -10.54
C PRO A 126 1.92 12.38 -11.28
N LEU A 127 0.95 11.60 -10.81
CA LEU A 127 -0.44 11.80 -11.24
C LEU A 127 -1.07 13.01 -10.51
N PRO A 128 -2.02 13.74 -11.12
CA PRO A 128 -2.60 14.96 -10.54
C PRO A 128 -3.28 14.77 -9.18
N ASP A 129 -3.79 13.57 -8.90
CA ASP A 129 -4.45 13.17 -7.66
C ASP A 129 -3.46 12.66 -6.59
N SER A 130 -2.16 12.74 -6.85
CA SER A 130 -1.10 12.34 -5.93
C SER A 130 -0.48 13.55 -5.22
N ILE A 131 -1.25 14.11 -4.30
CA ILE A 131 -1.04 15.46 -3.73
C ILE A 131 0.19 15.57 -2.81
N GLN A 132 0.72 14.45 -2.33
CA GLN A 132 1.98 14.42 -1.58
C GLN A 132 2.87 13.38 -2.24
N GLN A 133 4.06 13.79 -2.70
CA GLN A 133 5.09 12.85 -3.14
C GLN A 133 6.50 13.37 -2.85
N ALA A 134 7.39 12.45 -2.50
CA ALA A 134 8.82 12.72 -2.35
C ALA A 134 9.62 11.64 -3.09
N VAL A 135 10.77 12.04 -3.64
CA VAL A 135 11.54 11.23 -4.58
C VAL A 135 13.00 11.23 -4.16
N TRP A 136 13.59 10.06 -4.08
CA TRP A 136 14.99 9.87 -3.75
C TRP A 136 15.67 8.93 -4.74
N ARG A 137 16.97 9.13 -4.93
CA ARG A 137 17.86 8.23 -5.68
C ARG A 137 18.93 7.71 -4.74
N LEU A 138 19.28 6.43 -4.86
CA LEU A 138 20.33 5.84 -4.04
C LEU A 138 21.70 6.37 -4.49
N ASN A 139 22.52 6.86 -3.56
CA ASN A 139 23.76 7.60 -3.87
C ASN A 139 24.78 6.76 -4.65
N ARG A 140 24.90 5.47 -4.31
CA ARG A 140 25.85 4.55 -4.95
C ARG A 140 25.31 3.91 -6.24
N HIS A 141 24.00 3.96 -6.44
CA HIS A 141 23.32 3.35 -7.58
C HIS A 141 22.09 4.19 -7.95
N PRO A 142 22.28 5.31 -8.66
CA PRO A 142 21.22 6.31 -8.83
C PRO A 142 20.07 5.81 -9.71
N ASP A 143 20.17 4.66 -10.38
CA ASP A 143 19.05 4.08 -11.13
C ASP A 143 18.09 3.27 -10.25
N ILE A 144 18.41 3.14 -8.95
CA ILE A 144 17.47 2.75 -7.91
C ILE A 144 16.77 4.01 -7.39
N ILE A 145 15.47 4.08 -7.65
CA ILE A 145 14.64 5.25 -7.34
C ILE A 145 13.58 4.85 -6.32
N LEU A 146 13.44 5.64 -5.26
CA LEU A 146 12.38 5.50 -4.28
C LEU A 146 11.42 6.69 -4.42
N ILE A 147 10.15 6.40 -4.68
CA ILE A 147 9.07 7.39 -4.71
C ILE A 147 8.14 7.08 -3.54
N SER A 148 7.98 8.00 -2.60
CA SER A 148 6.94 7.90 -1.57
C SER A 148 5.75 8.75 -2.01
N THR A 149 4.55 8.18 -1.99
CA THR A 149 3.29 8.86 -2.35
C THR A 149 2.18 8.48 -1.39
N VAL A 150 1.10 9.25 -1.39
CA VAL A 150 -0.15 8.95 -0.69
C VAL A 150 -1.26 8.62 -1.70
N GLY A 151 -2.16 7.69 -1.38
CA GLY A 151 -3.37 7.42 -2.14
C GLY A 151 -3.78 5.94 -2.19
N ASP A 152 -4.52 5.59 -3.24
CA ASP A 152 -4.97 4.21 -3.49
C ASP A 152 -3.88 3.40 -4.21
N VAL A 153 -3.33 2.41 -3.53
CA VAL A 153 -2.27 1.54 -4.09
C VAL A 153 -2.77 0.64 -5.21
N THR A 154 -4.10 0.46 -5.35
CA THR A 154 -4.69 -0.39 -6.39
C THR A 154 -4.71 0.27 -7.76
N LEU A 155 -4.39 1.57 -7.83
CA LEU A 155 -4.27 2.35 -9.05
C LEU A 155 -2.82 2.85 -9.20
N PRO A 156 -2.24 2.89 -10.40
CA PRO A 156 -0.93 3.51 -10.61
C PRO A 156 -0.91 4.93 -10.03
N ARG A 157 0.18 5.32 -9.36
CA ARG A 157 0.37 6.66 -8.76
C ARG A 157 1.31 7.57 -9.56
N THR A 158 1.85 7.06 -10.65
CA THR A 158 2.71 7.80 -11.57
C THR A 158 2.31 7.48 -13.00
N THR A 159 2.55 8.42 -13.91
CA THR A 159 2.64 8.09 -15.34
C THR A 159 4.08 7.76 -15.67
N SER A 160 4.33 6.77 -16.52
CA SER A 160 5.69 6.41 -16.95
C SER A 160 5.65 5.56 -18.23
N LYS A 161 6.82 5.21 -18.74
CA LYS A 161 7.03 4.16 -19.75
C LYS A 161 7.62 2.89 -19.13
N CYS A 162 7.40 2.68 -17.83
CA CYS A 162 7.93 1.52 -17.13
C CYS A 162 7.04 0.28 -17.33
N THR A 163 7.62 -0.89 -17.12
CA THR A 163 6.85 -2.12 -16.93
C THR A 163 6.47 -2.21 -15.44
N LEU A 164 5.21 -1.90 -15.14
CA LEU A 164 4.71 -1.74 -13.78
C LEU A 164 4.25 -3.08 -13.18
N MET A 165 4.77 -3.40 -12.01
CA MET A 165 4.28 -4.44 -11.14
C MET A 165 3.46 -3.85 -9.99
N MET A 166 2.21 -4.29 -9.88
CA MET A 166 1.31 -3.91 -8.79
C MET A 166 1.34 -4.98 -7.70
N VAL A 167 1.51 -4.57 -6.44
CA VAL A 167 1.71 -5.49 -5.34
C VAL A 167 0.56 -5.40 -4.34
N ASN A 168 -0.10 -6.53 -4.11
CA ASN A 168 -1.18 -6.67 -3.15
C ASN A 168 -0.67 -7.16 -1.78
N PRO A 169 -0.78 -6.36 -0.71
CA PRO A 169 -0.52 -6.83 0.64
C PRO A 169 -1.64 -7.77 1.10
N THR A 170 -1.28 -8.93 1.65
CA THR A 170 -2.26 -9.93 2.09
C THR A 170 -1.73 -10.75 3.26
N ASN A 171 -2.58 -11.59 3.85
CA ASN A 171 -2.19 -12.52 4.90
C ASN A 171 -1.72 -13.86 4.30
N THR A 172 -1.52 -14.86 5.16
CA THR A 172 -1.04 -16.19 4.75
C THR A 172 -1.94 -16.87 3.72
N ALA A 173 -3.25 -16.61 3.74
CA ALA A 173 -4.23 -17.32 2.93
C ALA A 173 -4.40 -16.75 1.51
N MET A 174 -3.94 -15.52 1.24
CA MET A 174 -4.08 -14.84 -0.06
C MET A 174 -5.54 -14.90 -0.57
N THR A 175 -6.51 -14.75 0.34
CA THR A 175 -7.93 -14.81 -0.01
C THR A 175 -8.29 -13.66 -0.92
N ARG A 176 -9.25 -13.87 -1.83
CA ARG A 176 -9.76 -12.83 -2.74
C ARG A 176 -10.76 -11.92 -2.02
N GLU A 177 -10.37 -11.51 -0.82
CA GLU A 177 -11.09 -10.63 0.09
C GLU A 177 -10.06 -9.66 0.64
N ASP A 178 -10.52 -8.47 1.00
CA ASP A 178 -9.63 -7.51 1.63
C ASP A 178 -9.67 -7.64 3.14
N VAL A 179 -8.62 -8.28 3.66
CA VAL A 179 -8.40 -8.51 5.09
C VAL A 179 -7.98 -7.25 5.84
N PHE A 180 -7.86 -6.10 5.16
CA PHE A 180 -7.47 -4.80 5.72
C PHE A 180 -8.59 -3.76 5.57
N TRP A 181 -9.85 -4.18 5.75
CA TRP A 181 -11.02 -3.30 5.84
C TRP A 181 -11.34 -2.46 4.60
N GLY A 182 -11.15 -3.02 3.39
CA GLY A 182 -11.54 -2.36 2.14
C GLY A 182 -10.53 -1.34 1.59
N ARG A 183 -9.28 -1.36 2.06
CA ARG A 183 -8.18 -0.48 1.65
C ARG A 183 -7.35 -1.01 0.48
N TYR A 184 -7.34 -2.32 0.27
CA TYR A 184 -6.60 -3.01 -0.78
C TYR A 184 -7.56 -3.80 -1.67
N THR A 185 -8.41 -3.05 -2.39
CA THR A 185 -9.49 -3.64 -3.20
C THR A 185 -9.07 -4.18 -4.56
N PHE A 186 -7.86 -4.76 -4.67
CA PHE A 186 -7.35 -5.37 -5.91
C PHE A 186 -8.32 -6.42 -6.49
N TYR A 187 -9.08 -7.11 -5.64
CA TYR A 187 -10.07 -8.11 -6.05
C TYR A 187 -11.20 -7.55 -6.93
N LYS A 188 -11.42 -6.22 -6.94
CA LYS A 188 -12.39 -5.54 -7.80
C LYS A 188 -11.88 -5.33 -9.22
N THR A 189 -10.57 -5.40 -9.43
CA THR A 189 -9.94 -5.09 -10.72
C THR A 189 -9.24 -6.29 -11.33
N VAL A 190 -8.48 -7.05 -10.53
CA VAL A 190 -7.67 -8.19 -10.99
C VAL A 190 -8.54 -9.42 -11.24
N GLY A 191 -8.39 -10.07 -12.39
CA GLY A 191 -9.12 -11.30 -12.77
C GLY A 191 -8.86 -12.49 -11.83
N GLY A 192 -9.76 -13.47 -11.84
CA GLY A 192 -9.68 -14.67 -11.01
C GLY A 192 -8.43 -15.51 -11.30
N ASP A 193 -8.08 -15.64 -12.58
CA ASP A 193 -6.99 -16.50 -13.03
C ASP A 193 -5.63 -15.93 -12.66
N CYS A 194 -5.38 -14.63 -12.87
CA CYS A 194 -4.16 -13.98 -12.38
C CYS A 194 -4.06 -14.13 -10.86
N TRP A 195 -5.13 -13.85 -10.11
CA TRP A 195 -5.11 -13.99 -8.65
C TRP A 195 -4.69 -15.39 -8.20
N ASN A 196 -5.25 -16.44 -8.81
CA ASN A 196 -4.93 -17.82 -8.46
C ASN A 196 -3.51 -18.23 -8.89
N GLN A 197 -3.03 -17.74 -10.04
CA GLN A 197 -1.64 -17.96 -10.46
C GLN A 197 -0.64 -17.30 -9.50
N ALA A 198 -0.96 -16.08 -9.05
CA ALA A 198 -0.15 -15.37 -8.07
C ALA A 198 -0.14 -16.01 -6.69
N LYS A 199 -1.01 -16.98 -6.36
CA LYS A 199 -0.94 -17.69 -5.07
C LYS A 199 0.28 -18.59 -4.90
N GLN A 200 1.01 -18.87 -5.98
CA GLN A 200 2.17 -19.74 -5.91
C GLN A 200 3.36 -18.97 -5.33
N THR A 201 4.06 -19.54 -4.35
CA THR A 201 5.36 -19.01 -3.92
C THR A 201 6.52 -19.69 -4.66
N ALA A 202 7.75 -19.19 -4.48
CA ALA A 202 8.96 -19.84 -4.99
C ALA A 202 9.07 -21.31 -4.51
N THR A 203 8.60 -21.60 -3.30
CA THR A 203 8.57 -22.95 -2.70
C THR A 203 7.38 -23.81 -3.16
N LYS A 204 6.56 -23.32 -4.10
CA LYS A 204 5.31 -23.94 -4.57
C LYS A 204 4.26 -24.17 -3.46
N ASN A 205 4.39 -23.46 -2.35
CA ASN A 205 3.36 -23.45 -1.32
C ASN A 205 2.18 -22.61 -1.80
N SER A 206 0.98 -22.97 -1.35
CA SER A 206 -0.27 -22.24 -1.61
C SER A 206 -0.57 -21.16 -0.56
N TYR A 207 0.39 -20.89 0.33
CA TYR A 207 0.29 -19.91 1.41
C TYR A 207 1.49 -18.97 1.37
N LEU A 208 1.31 -17.77 1.92
CA LEU A 208 2.32 -16.73 2.01
C LEU A 208 2.91 -16.67 3.42
N ALA A 209 4.18 -17.01 3.58
CA ALA A 209 4.85 -16.97 4.88
C ALA A 209 5.34 -15.55 5.22
N PRO A 210 5.58 -15.22 6.51
CA PRO A 210 6.30 -14.02 6.88
C PRO A 210 7.63 -13.89 6.13
N GLY A 211 7.91 -12.70 5.58
CA GLY A 211 9.12 -12.45 4.81
C GLY A 211 9.01 -12.82 3.33
N THR A 212 7.86 -13.28 2.84
CA THR A 212 7.76 -13.79 1.46
C THR A 212 6.94 -12.89 0.53
N CYS A 213 7.31 -12.96 -0.75
CA CYS A 213 6.53 -12.49 -1.89
C CYS A 213 6.09 -13.71 -2.70
N SER A 214 4.88 -13.67 -3.24
CA SER A 214 4.42 -14.70 -4.16
C SER A 214 5.02 -14.49 -5.54
N LYS A 215 4.85 -15.47 -6.42
CA LYS A 215 5.18 -15.33 -7.83
C LYS A 215 4.29 -14.29 -8.48
N LYS A 216 4.84 -13.56 -9.44
CA LYS A 216 4.05 -12.62 -10.23
C LYS A 216 3.23 -13.34 -11.30
N CYS A 217 2.01 -12.89 -11.52
CA CYS A 217 1.18 -13.25 -12.66
C CYS A 217 1.06 -12.08 -13.62
N ARG A 218 0.84 -12.39 -14.90
CA ARG A 218 0.57 -11.38 -15.91
C ARG A 218 -0.73 -10.67 -15.56
N TRP A 219 -0.66 -9.36 -15.33
CA TRP A 219 -1.84 -8.57 -14.97
C TRP A 219 -2.94 -8.78 -16.01
N GLU A 220 -4.10 -9.15 -15.50
CA GLU A 220 -5.33 -9.34 -16.24
C GLU A 220 -6.47 -8.82 -15.39
N THR A 221 -7.36 -8.05 -15.99
CA THR A 221 -8.54 -7.52 -15.31
C THR A 221 -9.71 -8.51 -15.31
N ILE A 222 -10.78 -8.20 -14.59
CA ILE A 222 -11.99 -9.05 -14.55
C ILE A 222 -12.62 -9.23 -15.94
N ASP A 223 -12.52 -8.23 -16.81
CA ASP A 223 -12.96 -8.26 -18.21
C ASP A 223 -11.89 -8.79 -19.17
N GLU A 224 -10.89 -9.52 -18.66
CA GLU A 224 -9.81 -10.17 -19.42
C GLU A 224 -8.90 -9.21 -20.19
N SER A 225 -8.97 -7.90 -19.87
CA SER A 225 -8.10 -6.90 -20.49
C SER A 225 -6.67 -6.99 -19.93
N ARG A 226 -5.69 -6.73 -20.80
CA ARG A 226 -4.25 -6.80 -20.47
C ARG A 226 -3.54 -5.57 -21.03
N ASN A 227 -2.58 -5.04 -20.29
CA ASN A 227 -1.77 -3.90 -20.73
C ASN A 227 -0.43 -4.36 -21.32
N PRO A 228 0.06 -3.78 -22.42
CA PRO A 228 1.40 -4.08 -22.94
C PRO A 228 2.51 -3.54 -22.00
N PRO A 229 3.75 -4.08 -22.10
CA PRO A 229 4.85 -3.63 -21.26
C PRO A 229 5.25 -2.19 -21.63
N ASN A 230 5.99 -1.54 -20.76
CA ASN A 230 6.56 -0.20 -20.98
C ASN A 230 5.51 0.90 -21.26
N THR A 231 4.31 0.76 -20.70
CA THR A 231 3.22 1.75 -20.82
C THR A 231 2.94 2.51 -19.52
N GLY A 232 3.60 2.14 -18.42
CA GLY A 232 3.27 2.64 -17.08
C GLY A 232 1.96 2.11 -16.52
N LEU A 233 1.20 1.31 -17.29
CA LEU A 233 0.01 0.62 -16.83
C LEU A 233 0.38 -0.74 -16.19
N PRO A 234 -0.47 -1.28 -15.29
CA PRO A 234 -0.21 -2.56 -14.63
C PRO A 234 0.07 -3.69 -15.63
N PHE A 235 1.26 -4.27 -15.52
CA PHE A 235 1.73 -5.35 -16.38
C PHE A 235 1.91 -6.66 -15.60
N TRP A 236 2.41 -6.58 -14.37
CA TRP A 236 2.57 -7.69 -13.43
C TRP A 236 1.72 -7.46 -12.17
N PHE A 237 1.31 -8.55 -11.54
CA PHE A 237 0.64 -8.55 -10.24
C PHE A 237 1.26 -9.59 -9.32
N SER A 238 1.44 -9.29 -8.04
CA SER A 238 1.88 -10.27 -7.04
C SER A 238 1.34 -9.96 -5.64
N HIS A 239 1.47 -10.92 -4.72
CA HIS A 239 1.13 -10.80 -3.31
C HIS A 239 2.38 -10.67 -2.44
N VAL A 240 2.30 -9.85 -1.39
CA VAL A 240 3.31 -9.77 -0.33
C VAL A 240 2.68 -9.99 1.03
N TYR A 241 3.43 -10.63 1.92
CA TYR A 241 2.95 -10.83 3.28
C TYR A 241 2.91 -9.50 4.02
N ASN A 242 1.73 -9.12 4.47
CA ASN A 242 1.54 -8.00 5.38
C ASN A 242 0.88 -8.54 6.65
N PRO A 243 1.55 -8.47 7.81
CA PRO A 243 1.01 -9.09 9.02
C PRO A 243 -0.27 -8.38 9.46
N PRO A 244 -1.40 -9.08 9.68
CA PRO A 244 -2.65 -8.44 10.10
C PRO A 244 -2.63 -7.98 11.56
N SER A 245 -1.81 -8.62 12.40
CA SER A 245 -1.70 -8.41 13.85
C SER A 245 -0.26 -8.01 14.22
N PRO A 246 0.10 -6.71 14.18
CA PRO A 246 1.46 -6.25 14.48
C PRO A 246 1.86 -6.53 15.94
N GLU A 247 0.89 -6.65 16.85
CA GLU A 247 1.10 -7.02 18.26
C GLU A 247 1.76 -8.38 18.45
N CYS A 248 1.72 -9.26 17.45
CA CYS A 248 2.43 -10.54 17.48
C CYS A 248 3.93 -10.41 17.20
N TYR A 249 4.43 -9.22 16.89
CA TYR A 249 5.82 -8.99 16.52
C TYR A 249 6.45 -7.92 17.42
N THR A 250 7.76 -7.97 17.59
CA THR A 250 8.53 -6.80 18.08
C THR A 250 8.81 -5.83 16.92
N PRO A 251 9.17 -4.56 17.19
CA PRO A 251 9.64 -3.66 16.14
C PRO A 251 10.84 -4.23 15.34
N LEU A 252 11.75 -4.97 15.99
CA LEU A 252 12.86 -5.63 15.33
C LEU A 252 12.40 -6.74 14.38
N GLN A 253 11.53 -7.63 14.84
CA GLN A 253 10.94 -8.67 13.97
C GLN A 253 10.16 -8.06 12.80
N SER A 254 9.48 -6.94 13.04
CA SER A 254 8.74 -6.22 12.00
C SER A 254 9.68 -5.63 10.95
N PHE A 255 10.83 -5.08 11.37
CA PHE A 255 11.89 -4.65 10.47
C PHE A 255 12.39 -5.81 9.61
N GLU A 256 12.76 -6.93 10.22
CA GLU A 256 13.32 -8.07 9.48
C GLU A 256 12.31 -8.68 8.49
N ILE A 257 11.08 -8.91 8.92
CA ILE A 257 10.01 -9.45 8.07
C ILE A 257 9.71 -8.50 6.91
N CYS A 258 9.60 -7.19 7.17
CA CYS A 258 9.40 -6.22 6.10
C CYS A 258 10.58 -6.22 5.13
N LYS A 259 11.80 -6.23 5.65
CA LYS A 259 13.02 -6.14 4.83
C LYS A 259 13.07 -7.32 3.89
N GLU A 260 12.90 -8.53 4.41
CA GLU A 260 12.89 -9.76 3.62
C GLU A 260 11.74 -9.76 2.62
N THR A 261 10.52 -9.36 3.03
CA THR A 261 9.36 -9.26 2.13
C THR A 261 9.62 -8.31 0.96
N TYR A 262 10.20 -7.13 1.22
CA TYR A 262 10.56 -6.17 0.17
C TYR A 262 11.63 -6.74 -0.77
N ILE A 263 12.69 -7.33 -0.23
CA ILE A 263 13.75 -7.98 -1.01
C ILE A 263 13.15 -9.03 -1.93
N GLN A 264 12.39 -9.99 -1.39
CA GLN A 264 11.76 -11.06 -2.17
C GLN A 264 10.83 -10.50 -3.25
N CYS A 265 10.14 -9.39 -2.98
CA CYS A 265 9.30 -8.72 -3.97
C CYS A 265 10.12 -8.09 -5.10
N PHE A 266 11.24 -7.43 -4.80
CA PHE A 266 12.12 -6.83 -5.79
C PHE A 266 12.84 -7.90 -6.63
N GLU A 267 13.26 -9.00 -6.01
CA GLU A 267 13.83 -10.16 -6.70
C GLU A 267 12.81 -10.73 -7.69
N GLU A 268 11.58 -11.02 -7.24
CA GLU A 268 10.51 -11.51 -8.11
C GLU A 268 10.22 -10.53 -9.26
N ALA A 269 10.25 -9.22 -9.00
CA ALA A 269 9.97 -8.18 -9.98
C ALA A 269 10.89 -8.27 -11.21
N ILE A 270 12.16 -8.62 -11.02
CA ILE A 270 13.17 -8.64 -12.08
C ILE A 270 13.34 -10.02 -12.77
N LEU A 271 12.60 -11.05 -12.34
CA LEU A 271 12.68 -12.37 -12.98
C LEU A 271 11.99 -12.43 -14.35
N GLY A 272 12.48 -13.31 -15.22
CA GLY A 272 11.79 -13.71 -16.46
C GLY A 272 11.86 -12.70 -17.61
N GLU A 273 11.04 -12.96 -18.63
CA GLU A 273 10.96 -12.12 -19.83
C GLU A 273 10.09 -10.89 -19.56
N ASN A 274 10.59 -9.69 -19.88
CA ASN A 274 10.00 -8.39 -19.52
C ASN A 274 10.00 -8.15 -17.99
N PRO A 275 11.19 -7.99 -17.38
CA PRO A 275 11.29 -7.63 -15.97
C PRO A 275 10.54 -6.33 -15.68
N ALA A 276 9.97 -6.24 -14.47
CA ALA A 276 9.40 -4.99 -14.02
C ALA A 276 10.52 -3.96 -13.82
N THR A 277 10.33 -2.76 -14.35
CA THR A 277 11.23 -1.61 -14.09
C THR A 277 10.63 -0.67 -13.04
N MET A 278 9.35 -0.88 -12.69
CA MET A 278 8.67 -0.18 -11.62
C MET A 278 7.85 -1.16 -10.77
N VAL A 279 7.97 -1.06 -9.44
CA VAL A 279 7.15 -1.78 -8.47
C VAL A 279 6.35 -0.78 -7.67
N GLN A 280 5.02 -0.92 -7.66
CA GLN A 280 4.15 -0.17 -6.77
C GLN A 280 3.66 -1.08 -5.64
N ILE A 281 4.02 -0.73 -4.41
CA ILE A 281 3.80 -1.52 -3.21
C ILE A 281 3.32 -0.61 -2.08
N PRO A 282 2.42 -1.06 -1.18
CA PRO A 282 2.06 -0.23 -0.04
C PRO A 282 3.19 -0.22 1.00
N LEU A 283 3.16 0.77 1.89
CA LEU A 283 3.98 0.71 3.10
C LEU A 283 3.47 -0.43 3.99
N LEU A 284 4.21 -1.53 4.08
CA LEU A 284 3.86 -2.67 4.94
C LEU A 284 3.66 -2.21 6.40
N PHE A 285 2.84 -2.93 7.16
CA PHE A 285 2.38 -2.63 8.53
C PHE A 285 1.58 -1.34 8.73
N SER A 286 1.55 -0.42 7.76
CA SER A 286 0.83 0.86 7.91
C SER A 286 -0.65 0.69 8.26
N GLU A 287 -1.28 -0.37 7.75
CA GLU A 287 -2.68 -0.67 8.00
C GLU A 287 -2.92 -1.48 9.24
N SER A 288 -2.04 -2.43 9.51
CA SER A 288 -2.17 -3.37 10.63
C SER A 288 -2.03 -2.67 11.99
N ILE A 289 -1.32 -1.54 12.04
CA ILE A 289 -1.14 -0.71 13.25
C ILE A 289 -2.43 0.04 13.64
N ARG A 290 -3.42 0.12 12.75
CA ARG A 290 -4.66 0.82 13.06
C ARG A 290 -5.58 -0.07 13.88
N ARG A 291 -5.90 0.40 15.08
CA ARG A 291 -6.90 -0.23 15.95
C ARG A 291 -8.34 0.04 15.50
N ASP A 292 -8.60 1.19 14.89
CA ASP A 292 -9.92 1.58 14.40
C ASP A 292 -9.84 2.26 13.00
N PRO A 293 -10.65 1.84 12.01
CA PRO A 293 -10.73 2.49 10.71
C PRO A 293 -11.24 3.95 10.74
N TYR A 294 -11.93 4.37 11.80
CA TYR A 294 -12.46 5.73 12.01
C TYR A 294 -11.59 6.60 12.90
N ASP A 295 -10.58 6.03 13.55
CA ASP A 295 -9.64 6.81 14.35
C ASP A 295 -8.77 7.66 13.42
N GLY A 296 -8.85 8.97 13.63
CA GLY A 296 -8.12 10.01 12.89
C GLY A 296 -6.69 10.19 13.40
N ASP A 297 -6.39 9.70 14.61
CA ASP A 297 -5.06 9.75 15.19
C ASP A 297 -4.25 8.57 14.67
N PHE A 298 -3.68 8.73 13.48
CA PHE A 298 -2.62 7.83 13.05
C PHE A 298 -1.37 8.08 13.91
N PRO A 299 -0.86 7.08 14.64
CA PRO A 299 0.40 7.22 15.34
C PRO A 299 1.53 7.15 14.30
N PHE A 300 1.82 8.26 13.62
CA PHE A 300 2.91 8.34 12.64
C PHE A 300 4.27 8.02 13.26
N ASP A 301 4.38 8.18 14.57
CA ASP A 301 5.56 7.86 15.38
C ASP A 301 5.62 6.40 15.87
N HIS A 302 4.74 5.51 15.38
CA HIS A 302 4.67 4.14 15.85
C HIS A 302 5.96 3.34 15.54
N PRO A 303 6.59 2.67 16.52
CA PRO A 303 7.87 1.98 16.34
C PRO A 303 7.89 0.96 15.19
N TYR A 304 6.77 0.29 14.95
CA TYR A 304 6.60 -0.69 13.88
C TYR A 304 6.57 -0.03 12.50
N LEU A 305 5.99 1.16 12.40
CA LEU A 305 5.97 1.93 11.16
C LEU A 305 7.36 2.46 10.84
N LYS A 306 8.10 2.95 11.85
CA LYS A 306 9.51 3.33 11.72
C LYS A 306 10.36 2.15 11.24
N ALA A 307 10.16 0.98 11.85
CA ALA A 307 10.81 -0.27 11.45
C ALA A 307 10.52 -0.64 9.98
N ALA A 308 9.24 -0.59 9.55
CA ALA A 308 8.86 -0.89 8.17
C ALA A 308 9.43 0.11 7.14
N LYS A 309 9.51 1.40 7.50
CA LYS A 309 10.15 2.42 6.66
C LYS A 309 11.66 2.17 6.51
N ALA A 310 12.35 1.91 7.61
CA ALA A 310 13.78 1.57 7.60
C ALA A 310 14.05 0.30 6.80
N ALA A 311 13.24 -0.74 7.01
CA ALA A 311 13.33 -2.02 6.32
C ALA A 311 13.30 -1.88 4.80
N ARG A 312 12.42 -1.03 4.27
CA ARG A 312 12.35 -0.75 2.84
C ARG A 312 13.64 -0.15 2.30
N VAL A 313 14.20 0.84 3.01
CA VAL A 313 15.41 1.53 2.58
C VAL A 313 16.59 0.58 2.55
N VAL A 314 16.74 -0.24 3.60
CA VAL A 314 17.78 -1.28 3.65
C VAL A 314 17.55 -2.34 2.57
N ALA A 315 16.31 -2.77 2.33
CA ALA A 315 15.98 -3.73 1.28
C ALA A 315 16.40 -3.26 -0.11
N LEU A 316 16.16 -1.97 -0.44
CA LEU A 316 16.59 -1.39 -1.72
C LEU A 316 18.11 -1.29 -1.84
N GLN A 317 18.79 -0.97 -0.73
CA GLN A 317 20.24 -0.97 -0.71
C GLN A 317 20.80 -2.37 -0.96
N GLU A 318 20.37 -3.38 -0.19
CA GLU A 318 20.82 -4.76 -0.35
C GLU A 318 20.49 -5.29 -1.76
N PHE A 319 19.31 -4.96 -2.30
CA PHE A 319 18.94 -5.29 -3.67
C PHE A 319 19.92 -4.67 -4.69
N SER A 320 20.26 -3.39 -4.53
CA SER A 320 21.19 -2.70 -5.44
C SER A 320 22.61 -3.29 -5.42
N GLU A 321 23.05 -3.79 -4.25
CA GLU A 321 24.35 -4.43 -4.07
C GLU A 321 24.39 -5.81 -4.73
N ARG A 322 23.29 -6.57 -4.67
CA ARG A 322 23.15 -7.86 -5.35
C ARG A 322 22.99 -7.72 -6.87
N HIS A 323 22.39 -6.61 -7.31
CA HIS A 323 22.03 -6.37 -8.72
C HIS A 323 22.61 -5.04 -9.25
N PRO A 324 23.94 -4.90 -9.33
CA PRO A 324 24.59 -3.62 -9.65
C PRO A 324 24.31 -3.09 -11.05
N ASN A 325 23.76 -3.90 -11.97
CA ASN A 325 23.43 -3.49 -13.33
C ASN A 325 21.91 -3.35 -13.57
N THR A 326 21.12 -3.39 -12.51
CA THR A 326 19.66 -3.36 -12.58
C THR A 326 19.13 -2.01 -12.14
N SER A 327 18.24 -1.43 -12.95
CA SER A 327 17.47 -0.24 -12.59
C SER A 327 16.11 -0.66 -12.03
N LEU A 328 15.66 -0.02 -10.95
CA LEU A 328 14.35 -0.29 -10.36
C LEU A 328 13.78 0.95 -9.71
N THR A 329 12.58 1.34 -10.11
CA THR A 329 11.80 2.36 -9.41
C THR A 329 10.80 1.71 -8.47
N VAL A 330 10.83 2.07 -7.20
CA VAL A 330 9.86 1.59 -6.21
C VAL A 330 8.97 2.74 -5.76
N VAL A 331 7.69 2.62 -6.07
CA VAL A 331 6.63 3.54 -5.67
C VAL A 331 5.96 2.98 -4.42
N VAL A 332 6.20 3.61 -3.27
CA VAL A 332 5.55 3.25 -2.02
C VAL A 332 4.33 4.09 -1.82
N VAL A 333 3.18 3.44 -1.73
CA VAL A 333 1.90 4.10 -1.48
C VAL A 333 1.57 4.01 0.00
N ARG A 334 1.44 5.16 0.64
CA ARG A 334 0.93 5.32 1.99
C ARG A 334 -0.56 5.60 1.94
N LYS A 335 -1.25 5.33 3.04
CA LYS A 335 -2.66 5.67 3.16
C LYS A 335 -2.87 7.19 3.22
N GLU A 336 -3.99 7.62 2.66
CA GLU A 336 -4.53 8.98 2.82
C GLU A 336 -4.58 9.40 4.30
N GLY A 337 -4.09 10.63 4.56
CA GLY A 337 -3.93 11.17 5.91
C GLY A 337 -2.56 10.90 6.55
N MET A 338 -1.71 10.04 5.97
CA MET A 338 -0.32 9.94 6.40
C MET A 338 0.53 11.07 5.82
N PRO A 339 1.24 11.88 6.63
CA PRO A 339 2.18 12.84 6.11
C PRO A 339 3.30 12.10 5.38
N ILE A 340 3.73 12.67 4.26
CA ILE A 340 4.99 12.32 3.64
C ILE A 340 6.10 13.05 4.38
N GLU A 341 7.24 12.39 4.59
CA GLU A 341 8.41 13.07 5.14
C GLU A 341 8.73 14.27 4.24
N HIS A 342 8.96 15.43 4.87
CA HIS A 342 9.17 16.68 4.16
C HIS A 342 10.27 16.53 3.08
N SER A 343 9.94 16.84 1.83
CA SER A 343 10.89 17.52 0.96
C SER A 343 11.13 18.88 1.59
N TYR A 344 12.35 19.22 1.97
CA TYR A 344 12.66 20.50 2.61
C TYR A 344 11.97 21.67 1.85
N GLU A 345 10.98 22.31 2.45
CA GLU A 345 10.90 23.76 2.31
C GLU A 345 12.11 24.28 3.07
N ARG A 346 13.19 24.52 2.34
CA ARG A 346 14.23 25.41 2.80
C ARG A 346 13.55 26.77 2.96
N THR A 347 13.04 27.05 4.15
CA THR A 347 12.75 28.40 4.56
C THR A 347 14.10 29.10 4.62
N ASP A 348 14.46 29.73 3.51
CA ASP A 348 15.51 30.73 3.51
C ASP A 348 15.08 31.82 4.50
N ASN A 349 15.74 31.83 5.65
CA ASN A 349 15.84 32.98 6.55
C ASN A 349 17.33 33.31 6.71
#